data_AF-A0A2T2TCX1-F1
#
_entry.id   AF-A0A2T2TCX1-F1
#
_cell.length_a   1.000
_cell.length_b   1.000
_cell.length_c   1.000
_cell.angle_alpha   90.00
_cell.angle_beta   90.00
_cell.angle_gamma   90.00
#
_symmetry.space_group_name_H-M   'P 1'
#
loop_
_entity.id
_entity.type
_entity.pdbx_description
1 polymer ?
#
loop_
_entity_poly.entity_id
_entity_poly.type
_entity_poly.pdbx_seq_one_letter_code
_entity_poly.pdbx_strand_id
1 'polypeptide(L)'
;MGDVRFYYTAGLTLCLLLVVGPAWAQDLPGGREAGGTAYYTFARPGQNTIEVLVLGGGQSGIYEIGENINLGQLMALAGGGGRGGRRTKVKVHLFRLENGGRRKILEEEIGDLAERPQYPPLQEGDVVRIETRQKLNWRDGLRIATTALSLTLTILTIFDVDVRG
;
A
#
# COMPACT_ATOMS: atom_id res chain seq x y z
N MET A 1 48.43 -1.12 -39.27
CA MET A 1 48.24 0.18 -38.58
C MET A 1 46.74 0.43 -38.50
N GLY A 2 46.06 -0.22 -37.55
CA GLY A 2 44.60 -0.24 -37.50
C GLY A 2 43.99 -0.93 -36.27
N ASP A 3 44.72 -1.05 -35.16
CA ASP A 3 44.29 -1.82 -33.98
C ASP A 3 44.16 -0.96 -32.72
N VAL A 4 43.54 0.22 -32.84
CA VAL A 4 43.35 1.13 -31.68
C VAL A 4 41.90 1.59 -31.50
N ARG A 5 41.01 1.39 -32.50
CA ARG A 5 39.61 1.83 -32.39
C ARG A 5 38.69 0.83 -31.66
N PHE A 6 39.06 -0.45 -31.61
CA PHE A 6 38.24 -1.52 -31.02
C PHE A 6 38.29 -1.55 -29.48
N TYR A 7 39.42 -1.14 -28.90
CA TYR A 7 39.59 -1.13 -27.44
C TYR A 7 38.83 0.02 -26.76
N TYR A 8 38.52 1.09 -27.49
CA TYR A 8 37.78 2.24 -26.95
C TYR A 8 36.26 1.99 -26.86
N THR A 9 35.68 1.19 -27.75
CA THR A 9 34.24 0.86 -27.71
C THR A 9 33.94 -0.22 -26.67
N ALA A 10 34.82 -1.22 -26.52
CA ALA A 10 34.70 -2.26 -25.50
C ALA A 10 34.90 -1.72 -24.07
N GLY A 11 35.74 -0.70 -23.89
CA GLY A 11 35.93 -0.04 -22.59
C GLY A 11 34.71 0.78 -22.13
N LEU A 12 33.90 1.28 -23.06
CA LEU A 12 32.75 2.14 -22.77
C LEU A 12 31.49 1.33 -22.41
N THR A 13 31.34 0.12 -22.96
CA THR A 13 30.26 -0.82 -22.60
C THR A 13 30.49 -1.51 -21.25
N LEU A 14 31.75 -1.79 -20.88
CA LEU A 14 32.06 -2.37 -19.58
C LEU A 14 31.78 -1.39 -18.42
N CYS A 15 31.95 -0.08 -18.63
CA CYS A 15 31.60 0.94 -17.64
C CYS A 15 30.07 1.08 -17.43
N LEU A 16 29.24 0.71 -18.41
CA LEU A 16 27.77 0.78 -18.27
C LEU A 16 27.18 -0.43 -17.52
N LEU A 17 27.88 -1.57 -17.50
CA LEU A 17 27.48 -2.75 -16.72
C LEU A 17 27.82 -2.65 -15.24
N LEU A 18 28.81 -1.83 -14.86
CA LEU A 18 29.18 -1.60 -13.45
C LEU A 18 28.32 -0.53 -12.75
N VAL A 19 27.42 0.14 -13.49
CA VAL A 19 26.35 1.00 -12.94
C VAL A 19 25.04 0.22 -12.79
N VAL A 20 25.04 -1.10 -13.02
CA VAL A 20 23.98 -1.97 -12.48
C VAL A 20 24.33 -2.24 -11.02
N GLY A 21 24.29 -1.15 -10.25
CA GLY A 21 24.09 -1.22 -8.82
C GLY A 21 22.90 -2.14 -8.57
N PRO A 22 22.93 -2.86 -7.46
CA PRO A 22 21.91 -3.85 -7.14
C PRO A 22 20.55 -3.17 -7.18
N ALA A 23 19.76 -3.51 -8.19
CA ALA A 23 18.38 -3.06 -8.33
C ALA A 23 17.53 -3.83 -7.31
N TRP A 24 17.81 -3.59 -6.04
CA TRP A 24 16.96 -3.98 -4.94
C TRP A 24 15.69 -3.13 -5.02
N ALA A 25 14.57 -3.84 -5.15
CA ALA A 25 13.22 -3.41 -4.82
C ALA A 25 12.78 -2.07 -5.44
N GLN A 26 12.30 -2.12 -6.69
CA GLN A 26 11.30 -1.13 -7.11
C GLN A 26 10.07 -1.34 -6.21
N ASP A 27 9.81 -0.33 -5.40
CA ASP A 27 8.74 -0.20 -4.42
C ASP A 27 7.47 -0.96 -4.80
N LEU A 28 7.06 -1.88 -3.91
CA LEU A 28 5.70 -2.39 -3.90
C LEU A 28 4.75 -1.18 -3.77
N PRO A 29 3.72 -1.05 -4.61
CA PRO A 29 2.68 -0.05 -4.36
C PRO A 29 1.92 -0.46 -3.10
N GLY A 30 2.30 0.10 -1.96
CA GLY A 30 1.64 -0.20 -0.68
C GLY A 30 2.39 0.20 0.59
N GLY A 31 3.67 0.58 0.52
CA GLY A 31 4.38 1.17 1.65
C GLY A 31 4.14 2.68 1.69
N ARG A 32 2.93 3.14 2.01
CA ARG A 32 2.80 4.54 2.45
C ARG A 32 3.54 4.63 3.78
N GLU A 33 4.70 5.28 3.78
CA GLU A 33 5.32 5.78 5.00
C GLU A 33 4.24 6.51 5.79
N ALA A 34 3.99 6.05 7.01
CA ALA A 34 3.08 6.71 7.93
C ALA A 34 3.73 8.06 8.27
N GLY A 35 3.38 9.09 7.50
CA GLY A 35 3.60 10.48 7.86
C GLY A 35 3.09 10.68 9.29
N GLY A 36 3.82 11.48 10.08
CA GLY A 36 3.65 11.63 11.53
C GLY A 36 2.21 11.55 12.00
N THR A 37 1.99 10.87 13.13
CA THR A 37 0.67 10.51 13.66
C THR A 37 -0.27 11.70 13.62
N ALA A 38 -1.18 11.71 12.64
CA ALA A 38 -2.15 12.78 12.52
C ALA A 38 -3.14 12.67 13.69
N TYR A 39 -3.43 13.80 14.34
CA TYR A 39 -4.42 13.87 15.41
C TYR A 39 -5.63 14.66 14.89
N TYR A 40 -6.81 14.06 14.99
CA TYR A 40 -8.05 14.65 14.52
C TYR A 40 -9.08 14.71 15.63
N THR A 41 -9.65 15.89 15.88
CA THR A 41 -10.70 16.08 16.89
C THR A 41 -12.05 16.31 16.22
N PHE A 42 -13.03 15.49 16.56
CA PHE A 42 -14.42 15.58 16.11
C PHE A 42 -15.37 15.48 17.31
N ALA A 43 -15.39 16.53 18.11
CA ALA A 43 -16.25 16.66 19.28
C ALA A 43 -16.69 18.11 19.49
N ARG A 44 -17.79 18.29 20.23
CA ARG A 44 -18.23 19.63 20.65
C ARG A 44 -17.47 20.06 21.92
N PRO A 45 -17.23 21.37 22.13
CA PRO A 45 -16.65 21.85 23.38
C PRO A 45 -17.45 21.38 24.59
N GLY A 46 -16.77 20.81 25.59
CA GLY A 46 -17.38 20.28 26.82
C GLY A 46 -18.08 18.91 26.66
N GLN A 47 -17.96 18.26 25.49
CA GLN A 47 -18.43 16.89 25.27
C GLN A 47 -17.42 15.88 25.80
N ASN A 48 -17.89 14.75 26.35
CA ASN A 48 -17.00 13.64 26.69
C ASN A 48 -16.46 12.98 25.41
N THR A 49 -15.15 12.78 25.35
CA THR A 49 -14.45 12.24 24.18
C THR A 49 -13.74 10.94 24.49
N ILE A 50 -13.51 10.16 23.45
CA ILE A 50 -12.67 8.96 23.46
C ILE A 50 -11.64 9.05 22.35
N GLU A 51 -10.46 8.48 22.57
CA GLU A 51 -9.41 8.34 21.56
C GLU A 51 -9.45 6.96 20.91
N VAL A 52 -9.51 6.95 19.58
CA VAL A 52 -9.49 5.75 18.75
C VAL A 52 -8.37 5.84 17.72
N LEU A 53 -7.53 4.82 17.64
CA LEU A 53 -6.45 4.75 16.65
C LEU A 53 -6.94 4.11 15.35
N VAL A 54 -6.84 4.83 14.24
CA VAL A 54 -7.18 4.33 12.91
C VAL A 54 -5.90 4.05 12.12
N LEU A 55 -5.78 2.81 11.64
CA LEU A 55 -4.62 2.31 10.88
C LEU A 55 -5.04 1.85 9.49
N GLY A 56 -4.34 2.34 8.46
CA GLY A 56 -4.66 2.05 7.05
C GLY A 56 -5.80 2.91 6.51
N GLY A 57 -6.32 2.53 5.34
CA GLY A 57 -7.43 3.25 4.70
C GLY A 57 -7.04 4.59 4.08
N GLY A 58 -7.99 5.55 4.12
CA GLY A 58 -7.84 6.88 3.54
C GLY A 58 -6.96 7.82 4.38
N GLN A 59 -7.28 7.95 5.67
CA GLN A 59 -6.56 8.78 6.64
C GLN A 59 -6.30 7.98 7.92
N SER A 60 -5.03 7.71 8.20
CA SER A 60 -4.59 7.06 9.44
C SER A 60 -4.21 8.11 10.48
N GLY A 61 -4.46 7.83 11.75
CA GLY A 61 -4.22 8.78 12.83
C GLY A 61 -4.95 8.43 14.12
N ILE A 62 -4.76 9.27 15.13
CA ILE A 62 -5.54 9.24 16.38
C ILE A 62 -6.75 10.14 16.18
N TYR A 63 -7.93 9.60 16.49
CA TYR A 63 -9.21 10.30 16.39
C TYR A 63 -9.77 10.49 17.78
N GLU A 64 -9.83 11.74 18.24
CA GLU A 64 -10.58 12.15 19.42
C GLU A 64 -12.02 12.43 18.99
N ILE A 65 -12.94 11.57 19.37
CA ILE A 65 -14.34 11.62 18.93
C ILE A 65 -15.27 11.67 20.13
N GLY A 66 -16.44 12.28 19.97
CA GLY A 66 -17.49 12.18 20.97
C GLY A 66 -17.98 10.74 21.15
N GLU A 67 -18.38 10.36 22.37
CA GLU A 67 -18.90 9.01 22.67
C GLU A 67 -20.14 8.60 21.85
N ASN A 68 -20.84 9.57 21.26
CA ASN A 68 -21.99 9.33 20.40
C ASN A 68 -21.61 8.97 18.94
N ILE A 69 -20.32 9.01 18.61
CA ILE A 69 -19.81 8.66 17.29
C ILE A 69 -19.66 7.14 17.19
N ASN A 70 -20.30 6.55 16.19
CA ASN A 70 -20.22 5.10 15.95
C ASN A 70 -19.09 4.74 14.96
N LEU A 71 -18.80 3.45 14.84
CA LEU A 71 -17.77 2.94 13.93
C LEU A 71 -17.97 3.38 12.47
N GLY A 72 -19.20 3.35 11.95
CA GLY A 72 -19.49 3.78 10.58
C GLY A 72 -19.18 5.27 10.35
N GLN A 73 -19.50 6.12 11.33
CA GLN A 73 -19.17 7.55 11.30
C GLN A 73 -17.66 7.79 11.39
N LEU A 74 -16.97 7.12 12.31
CA LEU A 74 -15.51 7.18 12.41
C LEU A 74 -14.85 6.75 11.08
N MET A 75 -15.34 5.67 10.47
CA MET A 75 -14.85 5.20 9.17
C MET A 75 -15.06 6.26 8.07
N ALA A 76 -16.20 6.96 8.07
CA ALA A 76 -16.44 8.05 7.13
C ALA A 76 -15.47 9.23 7.35
N LEU A 77 -15.22 9.59 8.61
CA LEU A 77 -14.24 10.62 8.99
C LEU A 77 -12.81 10.24 8.58
N ALA A 78 -12.47 8.95 8.65
CA ALA A 78 -11.17 8.41 8.22
C ALA A 78 -11.01 8.24 6.70
N GLY A 79 -11.94 8.78 5.90
CA GLY A 79 -11.90 8.72 4.44
C GLY A 79 -12.44 7.42 3.84
N GLY A 80 -13.22 6.65 4.61
CA GLY A 80 -13.81 5.39 4.18
C GLY A 80 -12.76 4.31 3.90
N GLY A 81 -13.19 3.16 3.37
CA GLY A 81 -12.34 2.00 3.02
C GLY A 81 -11.25 2.24 1.96
N GLY A 82 -10.82 3.48 1.75
CA GLY A 82 -9.89 3.90 0.72
C GLY A 82 -10.55 4.05 -0.65
N ARG A 83 -9.81 4.67 -1.59
CA ARG A 83 -10.15 4.69 -3.03
C ARG A 83 -9.91 3.30 -3.64
N GLY A 84 -10.61 2.29 -3.17
CA GLY A 84 -10.56 0.95 -3.72
C GLY A 84 -11.35 0.90 -5.02
N GLY A 85 -10.68 0.69 -6.16
CA GLY A 85 -11.37 0.36 -7.41
C GLY A 85 -12.11 -0.98 -7.30
N ARG A 86 -12.95 -1.32 -8.29
CA ARG A 86 -13.84 -2.51 -8.35
C ARG A 86 -13.18 -3.89 -8.10
N ARG A 87 -11.85 -3.95 -7.95
CA ARG A 87 -11.03 -5.15 -7.71
C ARG A 87 -10.39 -5.19 -6.32
N THR A 88 -10.73 -4.25 -5.47
CA THR A 88 -10.14 -4.07 -4.14
C THR A 88 -11.09 -4.65 -3.11
N LYS A 89 -10.61 -5.58 -2.29
CA LYS A 89 -11.33 -6.06 -1.11
C LYS A 89 -10.84 -5.28 0.09
N VAL A 90 -11.78 -4.66 0.80
CA VAL A 90 -11.49 -3.89 2.01
C VAL A 90 -12.10 -4.62 3.19
N LYS A 91 -11.25 -4.97 4.16
CA LYS A 91 -11.66 -5.56 5.44
C LYS A 91 -11.44 -4.55 6.56
N VAL A 92 -12.41 -4.47 7.45
CA VAL A 92 -12.34 -3.64 8.66
C VAL A 92 -12.20 -4.55 9.86
N HIS A 93 -11.17 -4.28 10.67
CA HIS A 93 -10.92 -4.99 11.92
C HIS A 93 -11.03 -3.99 13.08
N LEU A 94 -11.78 -4.34 14.12
CA LEU A 94 -11.82 -3.58 15.38
C LEU A 94 -11.10 -4.39 16.45
N PHE A 95 -10.12 -3.80 17.10
CA PHE A 95 -9.39 -4.38 18.22
C PHE A 95 -9.61 -3.58 19.48
N ARG A 96 -9.74 -4.30 20.61
CA ARG A 96 -9.90 -3.73 21.94
C ARG A 96 -8.85 -4.27 22.88
N LEU A 97 -8.33 -3.42 23.76
CA LEU A 97 -7.45 -3.85 24.83
C LEU A 97 -8.27 -4.42 25.99
N GLU A 98 -8.09 -5.71 26.29
CA GLU A 98 -8.73 -6.39 27.42
C GLU A 98 -7.69 -7.24 28.15
N ASN A 99 -7.57 -7.10 29.47
CA ASN A 99 -6.65 -7.88 30.31
C ASN A 99 -5.18 -7.87 29.81
N GLY A 100 -4.72 -6.75 29.25
CA GLY A 100 -3.35 -6.60 28.72
C GLY A 100 -3.12 -7.20 27.33
N GLY A 101 -4.13 -7.84 26.73
CA GLY A 101 -4.09 -8.36 25.36
C GLY A 101 -5.05 -7.62 24.42
N ARG A 102 -4.72 -7.52 23.14
CA ARG A 102 -5.66 -7.00 22.13
C ARG A 102 -6.55 -8.11 21.60
N ARG A 103 -7.85 -8.04 21.93
CA ARG A 103 -8.89 -8.90 21.38
C ARG A 103 -9.48 -8.30 20.12
N LYS A 104 -9.73 -9.13 19.11
CA LYS A 104 -10.48 -8.72 17.92
C LYS A 104 -11.98 -8.75 18.21
N ILE A 105 -12.64 -7.61 18.10
CA ILE A 105 -14.08 -7.42 18.33
C ILE A 105 -14.87 -7.60 17.03
N LEU A 106 -14.29 -7.19 15.90
CA LEU A 106 -14.92 -7.23 14.58
C LEU A 106 -13.89 -7.59 13.52
N GLU A 107 -14.30 -8.40 12.54
CA GLU A 107 -13.61 -8.59 11.26
C GLU A 107 -14.65 -8.80 10.15
N GLU A 108 -14.88 -7.79 9.31
CA GLU A 108 -15.89 -7.87 8.24
C GLU A 108 -15.40 -7.15 6.97
N GLU A 109 -15.93 -7.55 5.80
CA GLU A 109 -15.73 -6.76 4.58
C GLU A 109 -16.53 -5.45 4.69
N ILE A 110 -16.04 -4.37 4.07
CA ILE A 110 -16.66 -3.05 4.20
C ILE A 110 -18.12 -3.01 3.67
N GLY A 111 -18.45 -3.88 2.71
CA GLY A 111 -19.81 -4.02 2.19
C GLY A 111 -20.76 -4.56 3.26
N ASP A 112 -20.41 -5.69 3.87
CA ASP A 112 -21.18 -6.30 4.95
C ASP A 112 -21.31 -5.36 6.16
N LEU A 113 -20.22 -4.63 6.46
CA LEU A 113 -20.20 -3.62 7.52
C LEU A 113 -21.20 -2.49 7.24
N ALA A 114 -21.35 -2.05 5.98
CA ALA A 114 -22.26 -0.97 5.61
C ALA A 114 -23.74 -1.38 5.65
N GLU A 115 -24.04 -2.67 5.43
CA GLU A 115 -25.39 -3.23 5.50
C GLU A 115 -25.81 -3.57 6.95
N ARG A 116 -24.88 -3.50 7.89
CA ARG A 116 -25.09 -3.88 9.28
C ARG A 116 -26.08 -2.93 9.99
N PRO A 117 -27.10 -3.44 10.68
CA PRO A 117 -28.07 -2.60 11.37
C PRO A 117 -27.51 -1.90 12.60
N GLN A 118 -26.50 -2.50 13.27
CA GLN A 118 -25.87 -1.94 14.46
C GLN A 118 -24.37 -2.24 14.52
N TYR A 119 -23.58 -1.20 14.75
CA TYR A 119 -22.13 -1.28 14.94
C TYR A 119 -21.78 -1.60 16.40
N PRO A 120 -20.69 -2.34 16.65
CA PRO A 120 -20.11 -2.41 17.99
C PRO A 120 -19.78 -1.01 18.52
N PRO A 121 -20.06 -0.70 19.80
CA PRO A 121 -19.73 0.60 20.37
C PRO A 121 -18.20 0.74 20.43
N LEU A 122 -17.72 1.93 20.08
CA LEU A 122 -16.31 2.31 20.23
C LEU A 122 -16.00 2.58 21.70
N GLN A 123 -14.77 2.28 22.10
CA GLN A 123 -14.25 2.52 23.45
C GLN A 123 -12.90 3.20 23.39
N GLU A 124 -12.53 3.83 24.50
CA GLU A 124 -11.22 4.41 24.71
C GLU A 124 -10.10 3.41 24.40
N GLY A 125 -9.16 3.82 23.55
CA GLY A 125 -8.01 3.00 23.15
C GLY A 125 -8.34 1.87 22.16
N ASP A 126 -9.56 1.81 21.63
CA ASP A 126 -9.88 0.91 20.52
C ASP A 126 -9.01 1.23 19.30
N VAL A 127 -8.74 0.19 18.51
CA VAL A 127 -7.96 0.32 17.27
C VAL A 127 -8.72 -0.24 16.10
N VAL A 128 -8.95 0.62 15.11
CA VAL A 128 -9.59 0.27 13.85
C VAL A 128 -8.50 0.09 12.80
N ARG A 129 -8.38 -1.13 12.26
CA ARG A 129 -7.46 -1.42 11.16
C ARG A 129 -8.24 -1.67 9.88
N ILE A 130 -7.91 -0.89 8.86
CA ILE A 130 -8.49 -0.99 7.53
C ILE A 130 -7.47 -1.69 6.63
N GLU A 131 -7.79 -2.91 6.22
CA GLU A 131 -6.94 -3.73 5.37
C GLU A 131 -7.47 -3.73 3.94
N THR A 132 -6.60 -3.32 3.00
CA THR A 132 -6.94 -3.23 1.59
C THR A 132 -6.14 -4.27 0.82
N ARG A 133 -6.83 -5.27 0.23
CA ARG A 133 -6.21 -6.30 -0.62
C ARG A 133 -6.60 -6.08 -2.07
N GLN A 134 -5.61 -5.92 -2.94
CA GLN A 134 -5.82 -5.87 -4.39
C GLN A 134 -5.72 -7.29 -4.96
N LYS A 135 -6.71 -7.71 -5.75
CA LYS A 135 -6.60 -8.96 -6.51
C LYS A 135 -5.59 -8.77 -7.64
N LEU A 136 -4.48 -9.52 -7.60
CA LEU A 136 -3.52 -9.58 -8.70
C LEU A 136 -4.19 -10.16 -9.94
N ASN A 137 -4.01 -9.50 -11.07
CA ASN A 137 -4.55 -9.95 -12.35
C ASN A 137 -3.48 -10.75 -13.09
N TRP A 138 -3.85 -11.86 -13.73
CA TRP A 138 -2.93 -12.63 -14.59
C TRP A 138 -2.31 -11.77 -15.70
N ARG A 139 -3.00 -10.70 -16.12
CA ARG A 139 -2.49 -9.71 -17.06
C ARG A 139 -1.31 -8.89 -16.53
N ASP A 140 -1.24 -8.70 -15.21
CA ASP A 140 -0.10 -8.02 -14.58
C ASP A 140 1.15 -8.91 -14.71
N GLY A 141 0.99 -10.22 -14.57
CA GLY A 141 2.06 -11.20 -14.84
C GLY A 141 2.51 -11.19 -16.31
N LEU A 142 1.58 -11.09 -17.27
CA LEU A 142 1.95 -11.00 -18.69
C LEU A 142 2.71 -9.73 -19.06
N ARG A 143 2.36 -8.59 -18.46
CA ARG A 143 3.09 -7.34 -18.70
C ARG A 143 4.54 -7.45 -18.27
N ILE A 144 4.78 -8.05 -17.10
CA ILE A 144 6.14 -8.31 -16.60
C ILE A 144 6.89 -9.22 -17.56
N ALA A 145 6.25 -10.29 -18.05
CA ALA A 145 6.86 -11.20 -19.02
C ALA A 145 7.21 -10.51 -20.35
N THR A 146 6.34 -9.64 -20.87
CA THR A 146 6.63 -8.90 -22.11
C THR A 146 7.79 -7.93 -21.98
N THR A 147 7.94 -7.27 -20.83
CA THR A 147 9.08 -6.38 -20.57
C THR A 147 10.40 -7.17 -20.49
N ALA A 148 10.38 -8.33 -19.86
CA ALA A 148 11.54 -9.22 -19.82
C ALA A 148 11.89 -9.74 -21.24
N LEU A 149 10.89 -10.11 -22.03
CA LEU A 149 11.08 -10.56 -23.41
C LEU A 149 11.61 -9.42 -24.31
N SER A 150 11.12 -8.20 -24.18
CA SER A 150 11.62 -7.07 -24.99
C SER A 150 13.06 -6.71 -24.64
N LEU A 151 13.44 -6.78 -23.36
CA LEU A 151 14.83 -6.60 -22.93
C LEU A 151 15.72 -7.71 -23.49
N THR A 152 15.27 -8.96 -23.41
CA THR A 152 15.99 -10.12 -23.96
C THR A 152 16.17 -9.99 -25.47
N LEU A 153 15.11 -9.59 -26.19
CA LEU A 153 15.16 -9.44 -27.65
C LEU A 153 16.10 -8.30 -28.05
N THR A 154 16.05 -7.17 -27.35
CA THR A 154 16.95 -6.03 -27.58
C THR A 154 18.41 -6.45 -27.41
N ILE A 155 18.72 -7.19 -26.34
CA ILE A 155 20.07 -7.71 -26.08
C ILE A 155 20.51 -8.64 -27.23
N LEU A 156 19.67 -9.59 -27.62
CA LEU A 156 19.99 -10.52 -28.71
C LEU A 156 20.18 -9.81 -30.05
N THR A 157 19.37 -8.79 -30.36
CA THR A 157 19.52 -8.02 -31.61
C THR A 157 20.80 -7.20 -31.66
N ILE A 158 21.27 -6.67 -30.52
CA ILE A 158 22.54 -5.97 -30.45
C ILE A 158 23.69 -6.93 -30.77
N PHE A 159 23.66 -8.16 -30.22
CA PHE A 159 24.68 -9.17 -30.50
C PHE A 159 24.61 -9.76 -31.92
N ASP A 160 23.43 -9.91 -32.51
CA ASP A 160 23.28 -10.46 -33.88
C ASP A 160 23.73 -9.45 -34.96
N VAL A 161 23.48 -8.15 -34.76
CA VAL A 161 23.95 -7.08 -35.66
C VAL A 161 25.47 -6.99 -35.68
N ASP A 162 26.13 -7.22 -34.55
CA ASP A 162 27.61 -7.20 -34.44
C ASP A 162 28.29 -8.40 -35.12
N VAL A 163 27.57 -9.49 -35.40
CA VAL A 163 28.12 -10.70 -36.05
C VAL A 163 28.07 -10.64 -37.59
N ARG A 164 27.31 -9.70 -38.17
CA ARG A 164 27.09 -9.59 -39.62
C ARG A 164 27.75 -8.37 -40.29
N GLY A 165 28.46 -7.53 -39.55
CA GLY A 165 29.26 -6.40 -40.06
C GLY A 165 30.74 -6.71 -40.10
#